data_AF-A0A956ZKZ9-F1
#
_entry.id   AF-A0A956ZKZ9-F1
#
_cell.length_a   1.000
_cell.length_b   1.000
_cell.length_c   1.000
_cell.angle_alpha   90.00
_cell.angle_beta   90.00
_cell.angle_gamma   90.00
#
_symmetry.space_group_name_H-M   'P 1'
#
loop_
_entity.id
_entity.type
_entity.pdbx_description
1 polymer ?
#
loop_
_entity_poly.entity_id
_entity_poly.type
_entity_poly.pdbx_seq_one_letter_code
_entity_poly.pdbx_strand_id
1 'polypeptide(L)'
;SFGIDFAFHAIGRYREASEAGAESQRRAFVAGLTAVSGALLLALVSDSLAFLSNVTAGIPAVIQFGIGATIALVCAYFVLGIMTPLVLMRIEERLPPSGNRSRMRTLGRWALIAAAATVAGFVVLFLIFFPVAGAIALLAYIAIFLVAPFWMEVRRGRTGETPMREAAHGGTWPWMGRLVGGVAGMRKAVLPVIAIVTVLATWQATGVKAAFDVRDFFSSGNEFVVSLDVLDEHISGGEPAIIYIEADLGDPAVLRAIDNFIAELDASQSGRFG
;
A
#
# COMPACT_ATOMS: atom_id res chain seq x y z
N SER A 1 -2.07 2.73 -1.13
CA SER A 1 -1.86 4.04 -1.78
C SER A 1 -2.29 4.05 -3.25
N PHE A 2 -2.07 2.98 -4.03
CA PHE A 2 -2.26 2.94 -5.49
C PHE A 2 -3.62 3.43 -6.05
N GLY A 3 -4.74 3.22 -5.34
CA GLY A 3 -6.05 3.67 -5.82
C GLY A 3 -6.24 5.19 -5.86
N ILE A 4 -5.53 5.93 -4.99
CA ILE A 4 -5.69 7.37 -4.81
C ILE A 4 -5.13 8.14 -6.01
N ASP A 5 -4.11 7.60 -6.67
CA ASP A 5 -3.48 8.21 -7.84
C ASP A 5 -4.48 8.33 -9.00
N PHE A 6 -5.34 7.32 -9.19
CA PHE A 6 -6.42 7.38 -10.18
C PHE A 6 -7.37 8.56 -9.93
N ALA A 7 -7.76 8.80 -8.67
CA ALA A 7 -8.61 9.94 -8.31
C ALA A 7 -7.90 11.27 -8.54
N PHE A 8 -6.64 11.43 -8.10
CA PHE A 8 -5.92 12.68 -8.28
C PHE A 8 -5.77 13.07 -9.75
N HIS A 9 -5.41 12.14 -10.61
CA HIS A 9 -5.24 12.40 -12.03
C HIS A 9 -6.58 12.68 -12.72
N ALA A 10 -7.62 11.89 -12.45
CA ALA A 10 -8.92 12.08 -13.07
C ALA A 10 -9.61 13.38 -12.62
N ILE A 11 -9.56 13.70 -11.33
CA ILE A 11 -10.08 14.96 -10.78
C ILE A 11 -9.29 16.16 -11.29
N GLY A 12 -7.95 16.07 -11.29
CA GLY A 12 -7.07 17.13 -11.76
C GLY A 12 -7.36 17.49 -13.21
N ARG A 13 -7.48 16.50 -14.10
CA ARG A 13 -7.77 16.72 -15.53
C ARG A 13 -9.18 17.21 -15.79
N TYR A 14 -10.17 16.74 -15.03
CA TYR A 14 -11.53 17.30 -15.07
C TYR A 14 -11.53 18.80 -14.72
N ARG A 15 -10.84 19.19 -13.65
CA ARG A 15 -10.78 20.59 -13.21
C ARG A 15 -10.00 21.48 -14.16
N GLU A 16 -8.88 20.99 -14.68
CA GLU A 16 -8.12 21.70 -15.71
C GLU A 16 -8.99 21.99 -16.95
N ALA A 17 -9.79 21.02 -17.40
CA ALA A 17 -10.75 21.21 -18.49
C ALA A 17 -11.89 22.18 -18.13
N SER A 18 -12.31 22.22 -16.86
CA SER A 18 -13.31 23.18 -16.38
C SER A 18 -12.76 24.60 -16.30
N GLU A 19 -11.50 24.76 -15.88
CA GLU A 19 -10.82 26.05 -15.76
C GLU A 19 -10.40 26.63 -17.12
N ALA A 20 -10.16 25.75 -18.11
CA ALA A 20 -9.92 26.12 -19.50
C ALA A 20 -11.17 26.68 -20.24
N GLY A 21 -12.29 26.90 -19.53
CA GLY A 21 -13.46 27.60 -20.06
C GLY A 21 -14.48 26.71 -20.77
N ALA A 22 -14.55 25.42 -20.43
CA ALA A 22 -15.57 24.52 -21.01
C ALA A 22 -17.00 25.04 -20.76
N GLU A 23 -17.81 25.11 -21.82
CA GLU A 23 -19.19 25.64 -21.78
C GLU A 23 -20.12 24.88 -20.81
N SER A 24 -19.80 23.62 -20.48
CA SER A 24 -20.54 22.84 -19.48
C SER A 24 -19.63 21.89 -18.73
N GLN A 25 -19.96 21.62 -17.46
CA GLN A 25 -19.19 20.71 -16.63
C GLN A 25 -19.19 19.27 -17.15
N ARG A 26 -20.25 18.85 -17.86
CA ARG A 26 -20.27 17.56 -18.56
C ARG A 26 -19.23 17.49 -19.67
N ARG A 27 -19.09 18.56 -20.47
CA ARG A 27 -18.05 18.61 -21.51
C ARG A 27 -16.64 18.65 -20.89
N ALA A 28 -16.46 19.38 -19.79
CA ALA A 28 -15.20 19.37 -19.02
C ALA A 28 -14.84 17.96 -18.52
N PHE A 29 -15.82 17.23 -17.97
CA PHE A 29 -15.62 15.85 -17.51
C PHE A 29 -15.22 14.91 -18.65
N VAL A 30 -15.96 14.96 -19.78
CA VAL A 30 -15.63 14.13 -20.94
C VAL A 30 -14.23 14.46 -21.46
N ALA A 31 -13.91 15.74 -21.67
CA ALA A 31 -12.60 16.16 -22.17
C ALA A 31 -11.45 15.82 -21.21
N GLY A 32 -11.65 16.00 -19.90
CA GLY A 32 -10.66 15.66 -18.88
C GLY A 32 -10.41 14.16 -18.80
N LEU A 33 -11.48 13.36 -18.81
CA LEU A 33 -11.39 11.90 -18.70
C LEU A 33 -10.81 11.28 -19.98
N THR A 34 -11.19 11.76 -21.17
CA THR A 34 -10.62 11.26 -22.43
C THR A 34 -9.13 11.58 -22.56
N ALA A 35 -8.68 12.72 -22.01
CA ALA A 35 -7.27 13.10 -22.05
C ALA A 35 -6.37 12.20 -21.18
N VAL A 36 -6.91 11.55 -20.15
CA VAL A 36 -6.13 10.81 -19.15
C VAL A 36 -6.42 9.31 -19.12
N SER A 37 -7.53 8.86 -19.70
CA SER A 37 -7.98 7.46 -19.68
C SER A 37 -6.92 6.50 -20.21
N GLY A 38 -6.23 6.84 -21.30
CA GLY A 38 -5.16 5.99 -21.85
C GLY A 38 -4.02 5.75 -20.86
N ALA A 39 -3.56 6.80 -20.17
CA ALA A 39 -2.52 6.69 -19.16
C ALA A 39 -2.99 5.90 -17.93
N LEU A 40 -4.21 6.15 -17.45
CA LEU A 40 -4.76 5.43 -16.29
C LEU A 40 -4.99 3.94 -16.58
N LEU A 41 -5.45 3.61 -17.79
CA LEU A 41 -5.61 2.22 -18.21
C LEU A 41 -4.26 1.51 -18.32
N LEU A 42 -3.25 2.18 -18.89
CA LEU A 42 -1.91 1.60 -18.99
C LEU A 42 -1.27 1.37 -17.61
N ALA A 43 -1.44 2.32 -16.70
CA ALA A 43 -1.03 2.18 -15.30
C ALA A 43 -1.75 1.03 -14.62
N LEU A 44 -3.09 0.96 -14.74
CA LEU A 44 -3.90 -0.14 -14.20
C LEU A 44 -3.41 -1.51 -14.69
N VAL A 45 -3.17 -1.65 -16.00
CA VAL A 45 -2.71 -2.91 -16.60
C VAL A 45 -1.32 -3.28 -16.07
N SER A 46 -0.39 -2.32 -16.04
CA SER A 46 0.98 -2.57 -15.60
C SER A 46 1.04 -2.99 -14.13
N ASP A 47 0.32 -2.28 -13.26
CA ASP A 47 0.24 -2.59 -11.83
C ASP A 47 -0.48 -3.92 -11.58
N SER A 48 -1.57 -4.19 -12.31
CA SER A 48 -2.28 -5.46 -12.22
C SER A 48 -1.39 -6.63 -12.63
N LEU A 49 -0.60 -6.50 -13.69
CA LEU A 49 0.34 -7.53 -14.13
C LEU A 49 1.46 -7.75 -13.12
N ALA A 50 1.96 -6.67 -12.49
CA ALA A 50 2.95 -6.77 -11.43
C ALA A 50 2.42 -7.58 -10.24
N PHE A 51 1.20 -7.30 -9.77
CA PHE A 51 0.58 -8.07 -8.70
C PHE A 51 0.23 -9.50 -9.12
N LEU A 52 -0.22 -9.70 -10.36
CA LEU A 52 -0.58 -11.02 -10.86
C LEU A 52 0.66 -11.90 -11.12
N SER A 53 1.84 -11.31 -11.32
CA SER A 53 3.09 -12.08 -11.41
C SER A 53 3.38 -12.90 -10.15
N ASN A 54 2.86 -12.49 -8.99
CA ASN A 54 2.96 -13.24 -7.74
C ASN A 54 2.23 -14.60 -7.77
N VAL A 55 1.34 -14.84 -8.75
CA VAL A 55 0.66 -16.13 -8.92
C VAL A 55 1.63 -17.27 -9.23
N THR A 56 2.80 -16.96 -9.81
CA THR A 56 3.82 -17.98 -10.12
C THR A 56 4.76 -18.30 -8.94
N ALA A 57 4.58 -17.67 -7.78
CA ALA A 57 5.50 -17.78 -6.64
C ALA A 57 5.49 -19.14 -5.93
N GLY A 58 4.50 -20.02 -6.20
CA GLY A 58 4.37 -21.33 -5.53
C GLY A 58 3.99 -21.29 -4.05
N ILE A 59 3.85 -20.10 -3.46
CA ILE A 59 3.52 -19.88 -2.04
C ILE A 59 2.05 -19.40 -1.96
N PRO A 60 1.12 -20.18 -1.35
CA PRO A 60 -0.31 -19.86 -1.35
C PRO A 60 -0.65 -18.45 -0.85
N ALA A 61 0.01 -17.98 0.21
CA ALA A 61 -0.19 -16.64 0.76
C ALA A 61 0.15 -15.52 -0.25
N VAL A 62 1.24 -15.70 -1.01
CA VAL A 62 1.71 -14.73 -2.02
C VAL A 62 0.77 -14.71 -3.22
N ILE A 63 0.26 -15.87 -3.63
CA ILE A 63 -0.73 -16.02 -4.72
C ILE A 63 -2.03 -15.30 -4.35
N GLN A 64 -2.57 -15.57 -3.16
CA GLN A 64 -3.80 -14.94 -2.68
C GLN A 64 -3.65 -13.43 -2.55
N PHE A 65 -2.52 -12.96 -2.03
CA PHE A 65 -2.20 -11.53 -2.00
C PHE A 65 -2.19 -10.91 -3.40
N GLY A 66 -1.50 -11.55 -4.36
CA GLY A 66 -1.43 -11.05 -5.74
C GLY A 66 -2.80 -10.91 -6.41
N ILE A 67 -3.64 -11.94 -6.30
CA ILE A 67 -5.01 -11.91 -6.84
C ILE A 67 -5.86 -10.84 -6.14
N GLY A 68 -5.83 -10.82 -4.81
CA GLY A 68 -6.60 -9.86 -4.01
C GLY A 68 -6.20 -8.41 -4.30
N ALA A 69 -4.91 -8.13 -4.41
CA ALA A 69 -4.37 -6.82 -4.76
C ALA A 69 -4.82 -6.37 -6.16
N THR A 70 -4.77 -7.26 -7.16
CA THR A 70 -5.24 -6.96 -8.53
C THR A 70 -6.73 -6.62 -8.55
N ILE A 71 -7.57 -7.41 -7.86
CA ILE A 71 -9.01 -7.13 -7.76
C ILE A 71 -9.24 -5.76 -7.10
N ALA A 72 -8.56 -5.49 -5.98
CA ALA A 72 -8.67 -4.22 -5.28
C ALA A 72 -8.26 -3.03 -6.16
N LEU A 73 -7.20 -3.18 -6.96
CA LEU A 73 -6.71 -2.16 -7.88
C LEU A 73 -7.73 -1.86 -9.00
N VAL A 74 -8.31 -2.91 -9.61
CA VAL A 74 -9.37 -2.76 -10.62
C VAL A 74 -10.60 -2.07 -10.04
N CYS A 75 -11.05 -2.50 -8.85
CA CYS A 75 -12.15 -1.83 -8.14
C CYS A 75 -11.84 -0.36 -7.85
N ALA A 76 -10.62 -0.06 -7.38
CA ALA A 76 -10.19 1.30 -7.11
C ALA A 76 -10.17 2.17 -8.38
N TYR A 77 -9.76 1.64 -9.53
CA TYR A 77 -9.85 2.37 -10.80
C TYR A 77 -11.28 2.80 -11.12
N PHE A 78 -12.27 1.91 -10.98
CA PHE A 78 -13.67 2.27 -11.22
C PHE A 78 -14.22 3.24 -10.18
N VAL A 79 -13.97 3.00 -8.89
CA VAL A 79 -14.51 3.83 -7.80
C VAL A 79 -13.83 5.19 -7.73
N LEU A 80 -12.50 5.22 -7.74
CA LEU A 80 -11.69 6.43 -7.54
C LEU A 80 -11.37 7.12 -8.87
N GLY A 81 -11.07 6.37 -9.93
CA GLY A 81 -10.75 6.94 -11.25
C GLY A 81 -11.96 7.40 -12.07
N ILE A 82 -13.14 6.79 -11.88
CA ILE A 82 -14.34 7.09 -12.68
C ILE A 82 -15.49 7.63 -11.82
N MET A 83 -15.93 6.88 -10.80
CA MET A 83 -17.11 7.29 -10.02
C MET A 83 -16.85 8.57 -9.22
N THR A 84 -15.69 8.70 -8.60
CA THR A 84 -15.34 9.88 -7.78
C THR A 84 -15.37 11.19 -8.59
N PRO A 85 -14.66 11.32 -9.73
CA PRO A 85 -14.75 12.55 -10.53
C PRO A 85 -16.15 12.77 -11.13
N LEU A 86 -16.91 11.70 -11.42
CA LEU A 86 -18.31 11.82 -11.87
C LEU A 86 -19.20 12.40 -10.76
N VAL A 87 -19.08 11.89 -9.54
CA VAL A 87 -19.82 12.40 -8.38
C VAL A 87 -19.43 13.85 -8.11
N LEU A 88 -18.14 14.17 -8.16
CA LEU A 88 -17.65 15.53 -8.01
C LEU A 88 -18.25 16.46 -9.06
N MET A 89 -18.25 16.06 -10.33
CA MET A 89 -18.87 16.83 -11.41
C MET A 89 -20.37 17.07 -11.17
N ARG A 90 -21.11 16.08 -10.66
CA ARG A 90 -22.54 16.27 -10.34
C ARG A 90 -22.79 17.20 -9.17
N ILE A 91 -21.87 17.26 -8.21
CA ILE A 91 -21.93 18.20 -7.09
C ILE A 91 -21.62 19.61 -7.58
N GLU A 92 -20.53 19.77 -8.35
CA GLU A 92 -20.12 21.06 -8.91
C GLU A 92 -21.19 21.59 -9.88
N GLU A 93 -21.98 20.74 -10.56
CA GLU A 93 -23.01 21.18 -11.52
C GLU A 93 -24.18 21.88 -10.81
N ARG A 94 -24.36 21.57 -9.52
CA ARG A 94 -25.40 22.14 -8.67
C ARG A 94 -24.94 23.37 -7.89
N LEU A 95 -23.65 23.74 -7.95
CA LEU A 95 -23.06 24.82 -7.14
C LEU A 95 -22.20 25.75 -8.02
N PRO A 96 -22.59 27.02 -8.27
CA PRO A 96 -21.84 27.95 -9.13
C PRO A 96 -20.49 28.38 -8.51
N PRO A 97 -19.51 28.83 -9.33
CA PRO A 97 -18.17 29.12 -8.86
C PRO A 97 -18.10 30.43 -8.06
N SER A 98 -17.95 30.35 -6.74
CA SER A 98 -17.71 31.53 -5.90
C SER A 98 -16.22 31.92 -5.91
N GLY A 99 -15.97 33.22 -6.07
CA GLY A 99 -14.65 33.83 -6.15
C GLY A 99 -14.17 34.42 -4.81
N ASN A 100 -12.84 34.39 -4.63
CA ASN A 100 -12.00 35.16 -3.71
C ASN A 100 -12.45 35.27 -2.23
N ARG A 101 -11.67 34.71 -1.27
CA ARG A 101 -11.06 35.46 -0.13
C ARG A 101 -10.59 34.62 1.08
N SER A 102 -9.53 35.19 1.68
CA SER A 102 -9.05 35.20 3.08
C SER A 102 -8.35 33.98 3.70
N ARG A 103 -7.03 34.20 3.91
CA ARG A 103 -6.03 33.40 4.65
C ARG A 103 -6.43 33.02 6.08
N MET A 104 -7.44 33.67 6.66
CA MET A 104 -7.88 33.42 8.03
C MET A 104 -8.89 32.26 8.15
N ARG A 105 -9.59 31.89 7.04
CA ARG A 105 -10.51 30.74 7.00
C ARG A 105 -9.81 29.41 6.66
N THR A 106 -8.64 29.44 6.02
CA THR A 106 -7.86 28.23 5.72
C THR A 106 -7.22 27.66 6.98
N LEU A 107 -6.67 28.50 7.86
CA LEU A 107 -6.12 28.10 9.17
C LEU A 107 -7.14 27.36 10.06
N GLY A 108 -8.40 27.83 10.11
CA GLY A 108 -9.46 27.16 10.87
C GLY A 108 -9.85 25.78 10.31
N ARG A 109 -9.78 25.60 8.97
CA ARG A 109 -10.05 24.30 8.33
C ARG A 109 -8.90 23.31 8.57
N TRP A 110 -7.65 23.77 8.52
CA TRP A 110 -6.49 22.93 8.86
C TRP A 110 -6.49 22.54 10.34
N ALA A 111 -6.89 23.45 11.24
CA ALA A 111 -7.06 23.12 12.66
C ALA A 111 -8.14 22.05 12.89
N LEU A 112 -9.26 22.11 12.16
CA LEU A 112 -10.33 21.12 12.26
C LEU A 112 -9.93 19.75 11.69
N ILE A 113 -9.24 19.72 10.54
CA ILE A 113 -8.73 18.48 9.93
C ILE A 113 -7.64 17.86 10.81
N ALA A 114 -6.74 18.67 11.37
CA ALA A 114 -5.73 18.20 12.32
C ALA A 114 -6.38 17.64 13.58
N ALA A 115 -7.37 18.33 14.15
CA ALA A 115 -8.13 17.82 15.30
C ALA A 115 -8.84 16.49 14.99
N ALA A 116 -9.48 16.38 13.81
CA ALA A 116 -10.14 15.15 13.36
C ALA A 116 -9.14 13.99 13.23
N ALA A 117 -7.98 14.22 12.59
CA ALA A 117 -6.94 13.22 12.42
C ALA A 117 -6.34 12.75 13.76
N THR A 118 -6.19 13.68 14.71
CA THR A 118 -5.70 13.37 16.06
C THR A 118 -6.70 12.50 16.82
N VAL A 119 -7.99 12.84 16.73
CA VAL A 119 -9.08 12.05 17.35
C VAL A 119 -9.24 10.69 16.68
N ALA A 120 -9.05 10.58 15.36
CA ALA A 120 -9.08 9.31 14.64
C ALA A 120 -8.00 8.34 15.12
N GLY A 121 -6.77 8.83 15.30
CA GLY A 121 -5.68 8.03 15.87
C GLY A 121 -6.01 7.53 17.27
N PHE A 122 -6.65 8.37 18.09
CA PHE A 122 -7.07 8.00 19.45
C PHE A 122 -8.21 6.97 19.46
N VAL A 123 -9.19 7.09 18.56
CA VAL A 123 -10.30 6.12 18.42
C VAL A 123 -9.80 4.76 17.95
N VAL A 124 -8.84 4.73 17.01
CA VAL A 124 -8.22 3.49 16.55
C VAL A 124 -7.44 2.82 17.68
N LEU A 125 -6.66 3.58 18.45
CA LEU A 125 -5.97 3.06 19.63
C LEU A 125 -6.98 2.49 20.64
N PHE A 126 -8.09 3.20 20.89
CA PHE A 126 -9.13 2.76 21.83
C PHE A 126 -9.86 1.49 21.36
N LEU A 127 -10.04 1.29 20.05
CA LEU A 127 -10.59 0.07 19.47
C LEU A 127 -9.70 -1.15 19.76
N ILE A 128 -8.39 -0.96 19.77
CA ILE A 128 -7.41 -2.04 20.02
C ILE A 128 -7.44 -2.45 21.50
N PHE A 129 -7.52 -1.50 22.44
CA PHE A 129 -7.48 -1.79 23.88
C PHE A 129 -8.86 -2.07 24.51
N PHE A 130 -9.95 -1.50 23.98
CA PHE A 130 -11.31 -1.61 24.52
C PHE A 130 -12.35 -1.74 23.40
N PRO A 131 -12.54 -2.93 22.81
CA PRO A 131 -13.22 -3.11 21.52
C PRO A 131 -14.66 -2.60 21.48
N VAL A 132 -15.46 -2.81 22.54
CA VAL A 132 -16.86 -2.35 22.59
C VAL A 132 -16.93 -0.82 22.70
N ALA A 133 -16.12 -0.23 23.59
CA ALA A 133 -16.08 1.22 23.76
C ALA A 133 -15.49 1.93 22.54
N GLY A 134 -14.46 1.34 21.92
CA GLY A 134 -13.87 1.82 20.67
C GLY A 134 -14.83 1.72 19.49
N ALA A 135 -15.66 0.67 19.40
CA ALA A 135 -16.67 0.56 18.36
C ALA A 135 -17.75 1.65 18.50
N ILE A 136 -18.17 1.95 19.73
CA ILE A 136 -19.09 3.07 20.02
C ILE A 136 -18.44 4.41 19.67
N ALA A 137 -17.17 4.62 20.04
CA ALA A 137 -16.43 5.83 19.71
C ALA A 137 -16.21 6.00 18.20
N LEU A 138 -16.00 4.90 17.46
CA LEU A 138 -15.88 4.89 16.01
C LEU A 138 -17.20 5.26 15.35
N LEU A 139 -18.32 4.71 15.80
CA LEU A 139 -19.65 5.06 15.30
C LEU A 139 -19.97 6.53 15.58
N ALA A 140 -19.64 7.03 16.77
CA ALA A 140 -19.78 8.45 17.11
C ALA A 140 -18.87 9.34 16.24
N TYR A 141 -17.63 8.93 16.00
CA TYR A 141 -16.68 9.65 15.13
C TYR A 141 -17.19 9.75 13.69
N ILE A 142 -17.67 8.63 13.12
CA ILE A 142 -18.29 8.61 11.79
C ILE A 142 -19.55 9.50 11.79
N ALA A 143 -20.40 9.44 12.81
CA ALA A 143 -21.58 10.28 12.90
C ALA A 143 -21.23 11.79 12.96
N ILE A 144 -20.20 12.18 13.72
CA ILE A 144 -19.82 13.58 13.92
C ILE A 144 -19.04 14.13 12.73
N PHE A 145 -18.14 13.36 12.11
CA PHE A 145 -17.25 13.86 11.05
C PHE A 145 -17.70 13.53 9.63
N LEU A 146 -18.58 12.53 9.43
CA LEU A 146 -19.18 12.24 8.11
C LEU A 146 -20.64 12.69 8.05
N VAL A 147 -21.46 12.37 9.06
CA VAL A 147 -22.92 12.59 8.98
C VAL A 147 -23.33 14.00 9.39
N ALA A 148 -22.75 14.57 10.47
CA ALA A 148 -23.08 15.90 10.94
C ALA A 148 -22.75 17.02 9.94
N PRO A 149 -21.57 17.07 9.27
CA PRO A 149 -21.34 18.06 8.22
C PRO A 149 -22.31 17.86 7.05
N PHE A 150 -22.58 16.62 6.64
CA PHE A 150 -23.55 16.32 5.58
C PHE A 150 -24.98 16.79 5.93
N TRP A 151 -25.44 16.57 7.16
CA TRP A 151 -26.76 17.01 7.63
C TRP A 151 -26.89 18.52 7.86
N MET A 152 -25.82 19.16 8.35
CA MET A 152 -25.76 20.62 8.51
C MET A 152 -25.73 21.34 7.16
N GLU A 153 -25.05 20.79 6.16
CA GLU A 153 -24.97 21.33 4.79
C GLU A 153 -26.33 21.25 4.07
N VAL A 154 -27.11 20.18 4.31
CA VAL A 154 -28.43 19.97 3.70
C VAL A 154 -29.53 20.84 4.33
N ARG A 155 -29.41 21.22 5.62
CA ARG A 155 -30.40 22.06 6.32
C ARG A 155 -30.11 23.57 6.26
N ARG A 156 -28.86 23.99 6.04
CA ARG A 156 -28.52 25.40 5.82
C ARG A 156 -28.55 25.73 4.33
N GLY A 157 -29.72 26.13 3.85
CA GLY A 157 -29.79 26.93 2.63
C GLY A 157 -28.89 28.16 2.81
N ARG A 158 -27.82 28.24 2.00
CA ARG A 158 -26.71 29.19 2.01
C ARG A 158 -25.59 28.96 3.06
N THR A 159 -24.40 28.82 2.46
CA THR A 159 -23.03 29.05 2.98
C THR A 159 -22.37 27.94 3.79
N GLY A 160 -21.68 27.05 3.08
CA GLY A 160 -20.75 26.08 3.66
C GLY A 160 -19.73 25.47 2.68
N GLU A 161 -19.56 26.04 1.48
CA GLU A 161 -18.76 25.44 0.40
C GLU A 161 -17.38 24.94 0.87
N THR A 162 -17.19 23.62 0.87
CA THR A 162 -15.87 22.98 0.76
C THR A 162 -15.60 22.63 -0.70
N PRO A 163 -15.09 23.56 -1.53
CA PRO A 163 -14.47 23.15 -2.77
C PRO A 163 -13.07 22.67 -2.42
N MET A 164 -12.74 21.44 -2.83
CA MET A 164 -11.37 20.92 -2.85
C MET A 164 -10.54 21.66 -3.91
N ARG A 165 -10.73 22.97 -4.11
CA ARG A 165 -10.14 23.78 -5.21
C ARG A 165 -8.65 24.10 -5.03
N GLU A 166 -8.04 23.65 -3.94
CA GLU A 166 -6.69 24.07 -3.53
C GLU A 166 -5.66 22.93 -3.48
N ALA A 167 -5.92 21.81 -4.18
CA ALA A 167 -4.92 20.76 -4.42
C ALA A 167 -4.37 20.74 -5.86
N ALA A 168 -4.95 21.53 -6.78
CA ALA A 168 -4.64 21.45 -8.21
C ALA A 168 -4.14 22.75 -8.86
N HIS A 169 -4.09 23.87 -8.13
CA HIS A 169 -3.25 24.99 -8.57
C HIS A 169 -1.85 24.79 -8.01
N GLY A 170 -0.96 24.34 -8.89
CA GLY A 170 0.46 24.21 -8.62
C GLY A 170 1.00 25.46 -7.96
N GLY A 171 1.23 25.36 -6.65
CA GLY A 171 2.33 26.06 -6.01
C GLY A 171 3.60 25.53 -6.65
N THR A 172 3.93 26.06 -7.84
CA THR A 172 5.24 25.90 -8.43
C THR A 172 6.20 26.56 -7.45
N TRP A 173 6.69 25.80 -6.47
CA TRP A 173 7.71 26.28 -5.56
C TRP A 173 8.91 26.64 -6.45
N PRO A 174 9.22 27.92 -6.66
CA PRO A 174 10.14 28.32 -7.73
C PRO A 174 11.57 27.86 -7.44
N TRP A 175 11.87 27.57 -6.16
CA TRP A 175 13.11 26.93 -5.76
C TRP A 175 13.17 25.45 -6.18
N MET A 176 12.06 24.72 -6.10
CA MET A 176 11.98 23.31 -6.47
C MET A 176 12.15 23.15 -7.98
N GLY A 177 11.52 24.02 -8.78
CA GLY A 177 11.74 24.07 -10.24
C GLY A 177 13.20 24.39 -10.61
N ARG A 178 13.84 25.31 -9.88
CA ARG A 178 15.28 25.63 -10.08
C ARG A 178 16.19 24.48 -9.66
N LEU A 179 15.88 23.77 -8.58
CA LEU A 179 16.64 22.59 -8.15
C LEU A 179 16.51 21.45 -9.14
N VAL A 180 15.27 21.07 -9.51
CA VAL A 180 15.03 20.00 -10.49
C VAL A 180 15.65 20.36 -11.84
N GLY A 181 15.51 21.60 -12.30
CA GLY A 181 16.15 22.09 -13.53
C GLY A 181 17.68 22.07 -13.46
N GLY A 182 18.27 22.47 -12.32
CA GLY A 182 19.71 22.43 -12.10
C GLY A 182 20.28 21.00 -12.09
N VAL A 183 19.62 20.09 -11.37
CA VAL A 183 19.99 18.67 -11.32
C VAL A 183 19.80 18.01 -12.69
N ALA A 184 18.67 18.24 -13.37
CA ALA A 184 18.43 17.74 -14.72
C ALA A 184 19.45 18.29 -15.74
N GLY A 185 19.90 19.52 -15.57
CA GLY A 185 20.97 20.14 -16.37
C GLY A 185 22.32 19.44 -16.23
N MET A 186 22.59 18.83 -15.07
CA MET A 186 23.81 18.08 -14.78
C MET A 186 23.77 16.61 -15.27
N ARG A 187 23.00 16.30 -16.33
CA ARG A 187 22.81 14.93 -16.86
C ARG A 187 24.09 14.10 -17.02
N LYS A 188 25.21 14.73 -17.39
CA LYS A 188 26.51 14.06 -17.58
C LYS A 188 27.11 13.55 -16.26
N ALA A 189 26.76 14.14 -15.13
CA ALA A 189 27.15 13.68 -13.79
C ALA A 189 26.05 12.82 -13.15
N VAL A 190 24.79 13.18 -13.34
CA VAL A 190 23.65 12.46 -12.72
C VAL A 190 23.53 11.04 -13.25
N LEU A 191 23.61 10.83 -14.58
CA LEU A 191 23.47 9.50 -15.17
C LEU A 191 24.53 8.50 -14.67
N PRO A 192 25.85 8.80 -14.68
CA PRO A 192 26.83 7.85 -14.16
C PRO A 192 26.70 7.64 -12.66
N VAL A 193 26.35 8.68 -11.88
CA VAL A 193 26.13 8.52 -10.43
C VAL A 193 24.97 7.56 -10.17
N ILE A 194 23.83 7.75 -10.83
CA ILE A 194 22.69 6.84 -10.70
C ILE A 194 23.07 5.42 -11.15
N ALA A 195 23.81 5.27 -12.26
CA ALA A 195 24.27 3.97 -12.73
C ALA A 195 25.15 3.26 -11.68
N ILE A 196 26.11 3.97 -11.08
CA ILE A 196 26.98 3.43 -10.03
C ILE A 196 26.15 3.00 -8.81
N VAL A 197 25.22 3.85 -8.36
CA VAL A 197 24.34 3.55 -7.22
C VAL A 197 23.48 2.31 -7.51
N THR A 198 22.90 2.21 -8.71
CA THR A 198 22.09 1.06 -9.13
C THR A 198 22.90 -0.23 -9.18
N VAL A 199 24.14 -0.18 -9.69
CA VAL A 199 25.04 -1.36 -9.73
C VAL A 199 25.40 -1.79 -8.31
N LEU A 200 25.77 -0.83 -7.44
CA LEU A 200 26.11 -1.11 -6.05
C LEU A 200 24.93 -1.70 -5.26
N ALA A 201 23.73 -1.15 -5.44
CA ALA A 201 22.51 -1.64 -4.81
C ALA A 201 22.15 -3.05 -5.29
N THR A 202 22.23 -3.31 -6.59
CA THR A 202 21.99 -4.65 -7.17
C THR A 202 22.99 -5.67 -6.62
N TRP A 203 24.26 -5.29 -6.51
CA TRP A 203 25.29 -6.17 -5.95
C TRP A 203 25.08 -6.46 -4.47
N GLN A 204 24.67 -5.47 -3.68
CA GLN A 204 24.38 -5.68 -2.25
C GLN A 204 23.12 -6.54 -2.04
N ALA A 205 22.12 -6.41 -2.92
CA ALA A 205 20.87 -7.17 -2.83
C ALA A 205 21.09 -8.69 -2.95
N THR A 206 22.11 -9.16 -3.69
CA THR A 206 22.40 -10.60 -3.79
C THR A 206 23.01 -11.19 -2.51
N GLY A 207 23.47 -10.34 -1.58
CA GLY A 207 24.02 -10.77 -0.30
C GLY A 207 22.98 -11.02 0.80
N VAL A 208 21.69 -10.74 0.55
CA VAL A 208 20.62 -10.91 1.54
C VAL A 208 20.32 -12.39 1.72
N LYS A 209 20.51 -12.91 2.93
CA LYS A 209 20.17 -14.30 3.27
C LYS A 209 18.65 -14.47 3.23
N ALA A 210 18.17 -15.43 2.44
CA ALA A 210 16.79 -15.88 2.47
C ALA A 210 16.60 -16.91 3.59
N ALA A 211 16.69 -16.48 4.84
CA ALA A 211 16.39 -17.29 6.01
C ALA A 211 15.08 -16.81 6.63
N PHE A 212 14.22 -17.76 6.99
CA PHE A 212 12.99 -17.48 7.72
C PHE A 212 13.23 -17.88 9.16
N ASP A 213 13.38 -16.89 10.05
CA ASP A 213 13.42 -17.12 11.49
C ASP A 213 12.08 -16.68 12.08
N VAL A 214 11.42 -17.57 12.81
CA VAL A 214 10.13 -17.26 13.45
C VAL A 214 10.31 -16.14 14.48
N ARG A 215 11.49 -16.02 15.11
CA ARG A 215 11.80 -14.98 16.10
C ARG A 215 11.70 -13.57 15.52
N ASP A 216 11.98 -13.40 14.22
CA ASP A 216 11.91 -12.10 13.56
C ASP A 216 10.49 -11.54 13.44
N PHE A 217 9.46 -12.37 13.62
CA PHE A 217 8.05 -11.94 13.61
C PHE A 217 7.57 -11.42 14.96
N PHE A 218 8.34 -11.60 16.03
CA PHE A 218 7.96 -11.25 17.39
C PHE A 218 8.98 -10.30 18.02
N SER A 219 8.53 -9.49 18.99
CA SER A 219 9.46 -8.67 19.76
C SER A 219 10.37 -9.57 20.60
N SER A 220 11.64 -9.18 20.75
CA SER A 220 12.64 -9.95 21.51
C SER A 220 12.27 -10.21 22.98
N GLY A 221 11.39 -9.39 23.56
CA GLY A 221 10.89 -9.58 24.92
C GLY A 221 9.63 -10.45 25.03
N ASN A 222 9.12 -11.01 23.92
CA ASN A 222 7.95 -11.89 23.96
C ASN A 222 8.34 -13.24 24.58
N GLU A 223 7.54 -13.73 25.53
CA GLU A 223 7.74 -15.01 26.25
C GLU A 223 7.95 -16.19 25.28
N PHE A 224 7.30 -16.17 24.11
CA PHE A 224 7.53 -17.17 23.06
C PHE A 224 8.95 -17.16 22.50
N VAL A 225 9.52 -15.97 22.21
CA VAL A 225 10.89 -15.83 21.69
C VAL A 225 11.90 -16.22 22.75
N VAL A 226 11.70 -15.74 23.99
CA VAL A 226 12.56 -16.07 25.13
C VAL A 226 12.57 -17.58 25.38
N SER A 227 11.42 -18.25 25.25
CA SER A 227 11.34 -19.71 25.38
C SER A 227 12.12 -20.43 24.28
N LEU A 228 12.11 -19.94 23.04
CA LEU A 228 12.89 -20.52 21.94
C LEU A 228 14.40 -20.33 22.16
N ASP A 229 14.82 -19.16 22.64
CA ASP A 229 16.23 -18.89 22.93
C ASP A 229 16.75 -19.78 24.08
N VAL A 230 15.95 -19.96 25.14
CA VAL A 230 16.30 -20.88 26.25
C VAL A 230 16.36 -22.33 25.76
N LEU A 231 15.45 -22.72 24.85
CA LEU A 231 15.42 -24.06 24.27
C LEU A 231 16.68 -24.34 23.44
N ASP A 232 17.09 -23.39 22.59
CA ASP A 232 18.28 -23.49 21.74
C ASP A 232 19.59 -23.48 22.57
N GLU A 233 19.62 -22.70 23.67
CA GLU A 233 20.76 -22.67 24.58
C GLU A 233 20.93 -23.97 25.38
N HIS A 234 19.84 -24.59 25.82
CA HIS A 234 19.89 -25.76 26.72
C HIS A 234 19.72 -27.10 26.00
N ILE A 235 19.18 -27.13 24.78
CA ILE A 235 19.05 -28.35 23.97
C ILE A 235 20.09 -28.32 22.86
N SER A 236 21.18 -29.03 23.08
CA SER A 236 22.15 -29.39 22.04
C SER A 236 21.53 -30.46 21.12
N GLY A 237 20.65 -30.05 20.22
CA GLY A 237 20.04 -30.92 19.23
C GLY A 237 19.51 -30.08 18.08
N GLY A 238 20.11 -30.22 16.89
CA GLY A 238 19.63 -29.55 15.70
C GLY A 238 18.24 -30.04 15.29
N GLU A 239 17.64 -29.38 14.29
CA GLU A 239 16.36 -29.82 13.72
C GLU A 239 16.45 -31.28 13.23
N PRO A 240 15.55 -32.18 13.68
CA PRO A 240 15.61 -33.58 13.29
C PRO A 240 15.36 -33.72 11.79
N ALA A 241 16.29 -34.37 11.09
CA ALA A 241 16.10 -34.74 9.69
C ALA A 241 15.17 -35.96 9.59
N ILE A 242 14.04 -35.80 8.91
CA ILE A 242 13.09 -36.88 8.64
C ILE A 242 13.33 -37.42 7.23
N ILE A 243 13.53 -38.73 7.10
CA ILE A 243 13.74 -39.41 5.82
C ILE A 243 12.48 -40.21 5.50
N TYR A 244 11.80 -39.85 4.40
CA TYR A 244 10.64 -40.57 3.89
C TYR A 244 11.10 -41.64 2.89
N ILE A 245 10.74 -42.90 3.16
CA ILE A 245 11.06 -44.05 2.32
C ILE A 245 9.76 -44.55 1.70
N GLU A 246 9.62 -44.42 0.38
CA GLU A 246 8.49 -44.96 -0.37
C GLU A 246 8.93 -46.27 -1.05
N ALA A 247 8.53 -47.40 -0.47
CA ALA A 247 8.82 -48.74 -0.97
C ALA A 247 7.82 -49.77 -0.45
N ASP A 248 7.74 -50.94 -1.09
CA ASP A 248 6.93 -52.06 -0.61
C ASP A 248 7.61 -52.76 0.58
N LEU A 249 7.05 -52.58 1.78
CA LEU A 249 7.56 -53.18 3.01
C LEU A 249 7.33 -54.69 3.09
N GLY A 250 6.55 -55.27 2.17
CA GLY A 250 6.40 -56.72 2.03
C GLY A 250 7.59 -57.41 1.36
N ASP A 251 8.47 -56.66 0.68
CA ASP A 251 9.66 -57.21 0.03
C ASP A 251 10.87 -57.26 1.00
N PRO A 252 11.40 -58.45 1.35
CA PRO A 252 12.57 -58.58 2.20
C PRO A 252 13.87 -57.99 1.60
N ALA A 253 13.91 -57.68 0.30
CA ALA A 253 15.01 -56.92 -0.28
C ALA A 253 14.99 -55.44 0.13
N VAL A 254 13.80 -54.84 0.25
CA VAL A 254 13.61 -53.44 0.68
C VAL A 254 14.04 -53.26 2.13
N LEU A 255 13.64 -54.17 3.02
CA LEU A 255 14.02 -54.10 4.44
C LEU A 255 15.55 -54.15 4.62
N ARG A 256 16.24 -55.01 3.87
CA ARG A 256 17.71 -55.08 3.88
C ARG A 256 18.36 -53.79 3.34
N ALA A 257 17.75 -53.13 2.37
CA ALA A 257 18.24 -51.85 1.86
C ALA A 257 18.10 -50.74 2.90
N ILE A 258 17.01 -50.73 3.67
CA ILE A 258 16.81 -49.78 4.79
C ILE A 258 17.86 -49.98 5.88
N ASP A 259 18.11 -51.24 6.29
CA ASP A 259 19.13 -51.54 7.30
C ASP A 259 20.54 -51.11 6.86
N ASN A 260 20.90 -51.38 5.61
CA ASN A 260 22.18 -50.93 5.05
C ASN A 260 22.29 -49.40 5.02
N PHE A 261 21.22 -48.70 4.65
CA PHE A 261 21.18 -47.24 4.64
C PHE A 261 21.36 -46.64 6.03
N ILE A 262 20.72 -47.22 7.06
CA ILE A 262 20.91 -46.81 8.46
C ILE A 262 22.36 -47.04 8.90
N ALA A 263 22.94 -48.21 8.56
CA ALA A 263 24.33 -48.51 8.89
C ALA A 263 25.33 -47.55 8.21
N GLU A 264 25.07 -47.14 6.97
CA GLU A 264 25.87 -46.13 6.27
C GLU A 264 25.78 -44.74 6.92
N LEU A 265 24.59 -44.35 7.40
CA LEU A 265 24.40 -43.08 8.11
C LEU A 265 25.16 -43.06 9.44
N ASP A 266 25.14 -44.15 10.20
CA ASP A 266 25.88 -44.26 11.48
C ASP A 266 27.41 -44.27 11.24
N ALA A 267 27.87 -44.94 10.20
CA ALA A 267 29.28 -44.93 9.80
C ALA A 267 29.73 -43.54 9.33
N SER A 268 28.88 -42.81 8.61
CA SER A 268 29.14 -41.44 8.15
C SER A 268 29.20 -40.43 9.31
N GLN A 269 28.31 -40.55 10.29
CA GLN A 269 28.30 -39.73 11.51
C GLN A 269 29.58 -39.92 12.33
N SER A 270 30.00 -41.18 12.54
CA SER A 270 31.21 -41.49 13.33
C SER A 270 32.52 -41.04 12.67
N GLY A 271 32.60 -41.00 11.34
CA GLY A 271 33.77 -40.50 10.60
C GLY A 271 33.93 -38.98 10.57
N ARG A 272 32.90 -38.21 10.96
CA ARG A 272 32.87 -36.74 10.90
C ARG A 272 33.23 -36.06 12.23
N PHE A 273 33.34 -36.85 13.31
CA PHE A 273 33.71 -36.42 14.67
C PHE A 273 34.99 -37.11 15.18
N GLY A 274 35.77 -37.74 14.30
CA GLY A 274 37.09 -38.32 14.60
C GLY A 274 38.24 -37.39 14.25
#